data_AF-A0A377DWD6-F1
#
_entry.id   AF-A0A377DWD6-F1
#
_cell.length_a   1.000
_cell.length_b   1.000
_cell.length_c   1.000
_cell.angle_alpha   90.00
_cell.angle_beta   90.00
_cell.angle_gamma   90.00
#
_symmetry.space_group_name_H-M   'P 1'
#
loop_
_entity.id
_entity.type
_entity.pdbx_description
1 polymer ?
#
loop_
_entity_poly.entity_id
_entity_poly.type
_entity_poly.pdbx_seq_one_letter_code
_entity_poly.pdbx_strand_id
1 'polypeptide(L)'
;MTSPHEGNRKLLQRALKLPQVSDGMIQGKSVRLILKKEATPDDIRHADGMQEININETTPRFEDAFIDLLGGAGTSESPLGAILHTVEGTPGETVIEAKELTKKFGDFAATDHVNFAVKRGEIFGLLGPNGAGKSTTFKMMCGLLVPTSGQALVLGMDLKESSGKARQHLGYMAQKFSLYGNLTVEQNLRFFSGVYGLRGRAQNEKISRMSEAFGLKSIASHATDETAIRF
;
A
#
# COMPACT_ATOMS: atom_id res chain seq x y z
N MET A 1 8.65 -13.79 -17.24
CA MET A 1 8.94 -13.32 -18.62
C MET A 1 10.28 -12.58 -18.65
N THR A 2 11.12 -12.84 -19.65
CA THR A 2 12.36 -12.07 -19.92
C THR A 2 12.47 -11.79 -21.42
N SER A 3 13.19 -10.73 -21.78
CA SER A 3 13.58 -10.44 -23.17
C SER A 3 15.10 -10.30 -23.25
N PRO A 4 15.77 -10.88 -24.26
CA PRO A 4 17.20 -10.68 -24.47
C PRO A 4 17.54 -9.32 -25.10
N HIS A 5 16.56 -8.62 -25.69
CA HIS A 5 16.78 -7.43 -26.51
C HIS A 5 16.42 -6.12 -25.82
N GLU A 6 15.75 -6.15 -24.67
CA GLU A 6 15.34 -4.94 -23.95
C GLU A 6 15.34 -5.11 -22.42
N GLY A 7 15.36 -3.99 -21.71
CA GLY A 7 15.27 -3.97 -20.25
C GLY A 7 13.86 -4.20 -19.71
N ASN A 8 13.78 -4.79 -18.51
CA ASN A 8 12.52 -5.18 -17.84
C ASN A 8 11.47 -4.06 -17.73
N ARG A 9 11.89 -2.79 -17.60
CA ARG A 9 10.96 -1.66 -17.52
C ARG A 9 10.20 -1.44 -18.83
N LYS A 10 10.90 -1.49 -19.98
CA LYS A 10 10.27 -1.34 -21.29
C LYS A 10 9.38 -2.54 -21.61
N LEU A 11 9.88 -3.74 -21.31
CA LEU A 11 9.13 -4.99 -21.46
C LEU A 11 7.84 -4.97 -20.64
N LEU A 12 7.89 -4.55 -19.36
CA LEU A 12 6.70 -4.43 -18.51
C LEU A 12 5.71 -3.39 -19.05
N GLN A 13 6.18 -2.20 -19.44
CA GLN A 13 5.31 -1.16 -20.00
C GLN A 13 4.59 -1.61 -21.28
N ARG A 14 5.23 -2.46 -22.10
CA ARG A 14 4.59 -3.04 -23.28
C ARG A 14 3.58 -4.11 -22.90
N ALA A 15 3.96 -5.03 -22.01
CA ALA A 15 3.07 -6.10 -21.56
C ALA A 15 1.79 -5.57 -20.90
N LEU A 16 1.88 -4.52 -20.09
CA LEU A 16 0.71 -3.89 -19.43
C LEU A 16 -0.30 -3.27 -20.41
N LYS A 17 0.07 -3.06 -21.69
CA LYS A 17 -0.85 -2.57 -22.72
C LYS A 17 -1.66 -3.70 -23.38
N LEU A 18 -1.29 -4.95 -23.14
CA LEU A 18 -1.95 -6.09 -23.76
C LEU A 18 -3.28 -6.38 -23.06
N PRO A 19 -4.38 -6.59 -23.79
CA PRO A 19 -5.69 -6.87 -23.19
C PRO A 19 -5.71 -8.18 -22.40
N GLN A 20 -4.81 -9.11 -22.67
CA GLN A 20 -4.64 -10.39 -21.95
C GLN A 20 -3.99 -10.24 -20.57
N VAL A 21 -3.29 -9.12 -20.33
CA VAL A 21 -2.55 -8.88 -19.08
C VAL A 21 -3.45 -8.12 -18.12
N SER A 22 -3.62 -8.68 -16.91
CA SER A 22 -4.33 -8.03 -15.80
C SER A 22 -3.39 -7.06 -15.08
N ASP A 23 -2.17 -7.49 -14.74
CA ASP A 23 -1.13 -6.65 -14.14
C ASP A 23 0.28 -7.27 -14.36
N GLY A 24 1.34 -6.58 -13.94
CA GLY A 24 2.70 -7.07 -13.97
C GLY A 24 3.67 -6.23 -13.12
N MET A 25 4.76 -6.86 -12.71
CA MET A 25 5.81 -6.23 -11.91
C MET A 25 7.21 -6.70 -12.31
N ILE A 26 8.21 -5.87 -12.03
CA ILE A 26 9.61 -6.27 -12.19
C ILE A 26 10.02 -7.12 -10.97
N GLN A 27 10.56 -8.30 -11.23
CA GLN A 27 11.07 -9.22 -10.22
C GLN A 27 12.52 -9.59 -10.52
N GLY A 28 13.45 -8.79 -10.00
CA GLY A 28 14.88 -8.96 -10.24
C GLY A 28 15.21 -8.87 -11.73
N LYS A 29 15.70 -9.98 -12.31
CA LYS A 29 16.08 -10.07 -13.73
C LYS A 29 14.92 -10.40 -14.67
N SER A 30 13.70 -10.59 -14.17
CA SER A 30 12.54 -10.90 -14.98
C SER A 30 11.36 -9.95 -14.71
N VAL A 31 10.37 -10.02 -15.60
CA VAL A 31 9.05 -9.42 -15.44
C VAL A 31 8.07 -10.53 -15.10
N ARG A 32 7.31 -10.35 -14.04
CA ARG A 32 6.19 -11.23 -13.66
C ARG A 32 4.89 -10.62 -14.17
N LEU A 33 4.04 -11.43 -14.78
CA LEU A 33 2.76 -11.01 -15.33
C LEU A 33 1.65 -11.79 -14.63
N ILE A 34 0.52 -11.12 -14.43
CA ILE A 34 -0.77 -11.71 -14.05
C ILE A 34 -1.63 -11.63 -15.30
N LEU A 35 -2.07 -12.79 -15.78
CA LEU A 35 -2.93 -12.89 -16.96
C LEU A 35 -4.39 -12.91 -16.55
N LYS A 36 -5.27 -12.41 -17.42
CA LYS A 36 -6.72 -12.58 -17.24
C LYS A 36 -7.10 -14.05 -17.31
N LYS A 37 -8.22 -14.40 -16.69
CA LYS A 37 -8.65 -15.80 -16.51
C LYS A 37 -8.79 -16.59 -17.82
N GLU A 38 -9.14 -15.93 -18.93
CA GLU A 38 -9.25 -16.57 -20.25
C GLU A 38 -7.94 -16.58 -21.05
N ALA A 39 -6.89 -15.89 -20.58
CA ALA A 39 -5.64 -15.74 -21.31
C ALA A 39 -4.60 -16.80 -20.92
N THR A 40 -3.82 -17.21 -21.91
CA THR A 40 -2.75 -18.19 -21.79
C THR A 40 -1.38 -17.54 -22.02
N PRO A 41 -0.28 -18.18 -21.57
CA PRO A 41 1.06 -17.73 -21.92
C PRO A 41 1.31 -17.64 -23.43
N ASP A 42 0.66 -18.52 -24.22
CA ASP A 42 0.78 -18.50 -25.68
C ASP A 42 0.14 -17.25 -26.29
N ASP A 43 -0.96 -16.75 -25.75
CA ASP A 43 -1.57 -15.50 -26.22
C ASP A 43 -0.60 -14.31 -26.09
N ILE A 44 0.27 -14.35 -25.08
CA ILE A 44 1.31 -13.31 -24.87
C ILE A 44 2.46 -13.49 -25.85
N ARG A 45 2.90 -14.73 -26.14
CA ARG A 45 3.98 -15.01 -27.10
C ARG A 45 3.61 -14.56 -28.52
N HIS A 46 2.34 -14.69 -28.88
CA HIS A 46 1.82 -14.33 -30.20
C HIS A 46 1.30 -12.89 -30.29
N ALA A 47 1.32 -12.13 -29.20
CA ALA A 47 0.87 -10.74 -29.20
C ALA A 47 1.81 -9.83 -30.00
N ASP A 48 1.23 -8.82 -30.65
CA ASP A 48 1.99 -7.85 -31.43
C ASP A 48 3.04 -7.12 -30.58
N GLY A 49 4.28 -7.12 -31.09
CA GLY A 49 5.42 -6.53 -30.39
C GLY A 49 6.02 -7.39 -29.27
N MET A 50 5.51 -8.60 -29.01
CA MET A 50 6.04 -9.52 -27.99
C MET A 50 6.93 -10.62 -28.57
N GLN A 51 7.55 -10.39 -29.73
CA GLN A 51 8.47 -11.34 -30.35
C GLN A 51 9.72 -11.56 -29.47
N GLU A 52 10.24 -12.79 -29.46
CA GLU A 52 11.49 -13.17 -28.79
C GLU A 52 11.50 -13.00 -27.25
N ILE A 53 10.37 -13.29 -26.61
CA ILE A 53 10.26 -13.35 -25.15
C ILE A 53 10.31 -14.79 -24.62
N ASN A 54 10.95 -14.97 -23.47
CA ASN A 54 10.93 -16.22 -22.73
C ASN A 54 9.88 -16.13 -21.62
N ILE A 55 8.85 -16.98 -21.67
CA ILE A 55 7.80 -17.07 -20.65
C ILE A 55 7.84 -18.45 -20.00
N ASN A 56 7.95 -18.46 -18.68
CA ASN A 56 7.83 -19.64 -17.84
C ASN A 56 6.66 -19.42 -16.89
N GLU A 57 5.80 -20.41 -16.75
CA GLU A 57 4.75 -20.40 -15.72
C GLU A 57 5.36 -20.50 -14.34
N THR A 58 4.72 -19.84 -13.38
CA THR A 58 5.15 -19.84 -11.97
C THR A 58 3.94 -20.06 -11.10
N THR A 59 4.13 -20.69 -9.94
CA THR A 59 3.07 -20.82 -8.94
C THR A 59 2.50 -19.45 -8.56
N PRO A 60 1.16 -19.30 -8.47
CA PRO A 60 0.53 -18.09 -7.98
C PRO A 60 0.95 -17.77 -6.53
N ARG A 61 1.00 -16.48 -6.20
CA ARG A 61 1.24 -15.97 -4.85
C ARG A 61 0.00 -15.24 -4.35
N PHE A 62 -0.03 -14.98 -3.04
CA PHE A 62 -1.12 -14.22 -2.42
C PHE A 62 -1.32 -12.85 -3.05
N GLU A 63 -0.23 -12.13 -3.33
CA GLU A 63 -0.29 -10.79 -3.92
C GLU A 63 -0.95 -10.79 -5.31
N ASP A 64 -0.89 -11.91 -6.04
CA ASP A 64 -1.46 -11.98 -7.38
C ASP A 64 -2.98 -12.04 -7.35
N ALA A 65 -3.51 -12.90 -6.46
CA ALA A 65 -4.94 -12.99 -6.22
C ALA A 65 -5.47 -11.66 -5.66
N PHE A 66 -4.69 -10.99 -4.81
CA PHE A 66 -5.05 -9.70 -4.26
C PHE A 66 -5.15 -8.60 -5.34
N ILE A 67 -4.16 -8.51 -6.23
CA ILE A 67 -4.16 -7.54 -7.33
C ILE A 67 -5.29 -7.82 -8.32
N ASP A 68 -5.53 -9.08 -8.66
CA ASP A 68 -6.62 -9.48 -9.56
C ASP A 68 -7.99 -9.11 -8.98
N LEU A 69 -8.20 -9.35 -7.67
CA LEU A 69 -9.41 -8.94 -6.95
C LEU A 69 -9.64 -7.42 -7.01
N LEU A 70 -8.56 -6.63 -7.03
CA LEU A 70 -8.62 -5.17 -7.16
C LEU A 70 -8.77 -4.66 -8.59
N GLY A 71 -8.92 -5.57 -9.56
CA GLY A 71 -9.15 -5.26 -10.98
C GLY A 71 -7.88 -5.11 -11.82
N GLY A 72 -6.69 -5.39 -11.26
CA GLY A 72 -5.41 -5.27 -11.97
C GLY A 72 -5.06 -3.83 -12.40
N ALA A 73 -3.96 -3.68 -13.14
CA ALA A 73 -3.44 -2.39 -13.61
C ALA A 73 -4.23 -1.75 -14.76
N GLY A 74 -5.13 -2.52 -15.40
CA GLY A 74 -5.90 -2.07 -16.57
C GLY A 74 -7.25 -1.41 -16.24
N THR A 75 -7.69 -1.38 -14.99
CA THR A 75 -8.97 -0.77 -14.62
C THR A 75 -8.86 0.75 -14.51
N SER A 76 -9.78 1.48 -15.15
CA SER A 76 -9.88 2.94 -15.04
C SER A 76 -10.31 3.40 -13.64
N GLU A 77 -11.06 2.55 -12.92
CA GLU A 77 -11.43 2.74 -11.52
C GLU A 77 -11.28 1.41 -10.76
N SER A 78 -10.49 1.44 -9.68
CA SER A 78 -10.40 0.31 -8.75
C SER A 78 -11.72 0.17 -7.97
N PRO A 79 -12.17 -1.06 -7.65
CA PRO A 79 -13.28 -1.30 -6.72
C PRO A 79 -13.09 -0.57 -5.37
N LEU A 80 -11.83 -0.40 -4.93
CA LEU A 80 -11.53 0.40 -3.75
C LEU A 80 -11.74 1.89 -3.96
N GLY A 81 -11.45 2.42 -5.15
CA GLY A 81 -11.71 3.81 -5.51
C GLY A 81 -13.18 4.19 -5.32
N ALA A 82 -14.10 3.31 -5.71
CA ALA A 82 -15.54 3.51 -5.52
C ALA A 82 -15.98 3.49 -4.04
N ILE A 83 -15.20 2.84 -3.16
CA ILE A 83 -15.50 2.69 -1.72
C ILE A 83 -14.86 3.78 -0.87
N LEU A 84 -13.67 4.23 -1.26
CA LEU A 84 -12.97 5.31 -0.59
C LEU A 84 -13.70 6.62 -0.86
N HIS A 85 -13.83 7.44 0.18
CA HIS A 85 -14.41 8.77 0.03
C HIS A 85 -13.37 9.68 -0.60
N THR A 86 -13.79 10.59 -1.47
CA THR A 86 -12.95 11.69 -1.91
C THR A 86 -12.64 12.57 -0.70
N VAL A 87 -11.36 12.75 -0.40
CA VAL A 87 -10.94 13.69 0.63
C VAL A 87 -10.86 15.06 -0.03
N GLU A 88 -11.71 15.99 0.42
CA GLU A 88 -11.67 17.38 -0.03
C GLU A 88 -10.31 18.03 0.24
N GLY A 89 -9.94 19.00 -0.60
CA GLY A 89 -8.77 19.84 -0.40
C GLY A 89 -8.20 20.36 -1.71
N THR A 90 -7.22 21.25 -1.60
CA THR A 90 -6.67 21.96 -2.76
C THR A 90 -5.59 21.11 -3.43
N PRO A 91 -5.64 20.87 -4.75
CA PRO A 91 -4.55 20.22 -5.47
C PRO A 91 -3.22 20.93 -5.21
N GLY A 92 -2.17 20.17 -4.90
CA GLY A 92 -0.83 20.70 -4.63
C GLY A 92 -0.61 21.26 -3.22
N GLU A 93 -1.62 21.25 -2.35
CA GLU A 93 -1.48 21.54 -0.92
C GLU A 93 -0.51 20.57 -0.26
N THR A 94 0.43 21.07 0.56
CA THR A 94 1.30 20.23 1.40
C THR A 94 0.50 19.65 2.55
N VAL A 95 0.37 18.32 2.59
CA VAL A 95 -0.40 17.61 3.63
C VAL A 95 0.50 16.92 4.66
N ILE A 96 1.75 16.64 4.31
CA ILE A 96 2.77 16.09 5.22
C ILE A 96 4.05 16.89 5.01
N GLU A 97 4.70 17.32 6.09
CA GLU A 97 5.93 18.09 6.02
C GLU A 97 6.90 17.71 7.14
N ALA A 98 8.15 17.44 6.79
CA ALA A 98 9.26 17.28 7.72
C ALA A 98 10.17 18.51 7.62
N LYS A 99 10.42 19.18 8.74
CA LYS A 99 11.32 20.35 8.83
C LYS A 99 12.46 20.06 9.77
N GLU A 100 13.69 20.04 9.25
CA GLU A 100 14.92 19.80 10.02
C GLU A 100 14.83 18.57 10.93
N LEU A 101 14.11 17.53 10.47
CA LEU A 101 13.63 16.45 11.32
C LEU A 101 14.78 15.52 11.71
N THR A 102 15.13 15.55 13.00
CA THR A 102 16.33 14.89 13.53
C THR A 102 15.96 13.93 14.65
N LYS A 103 16.54 12.73 14.63
CA LYS A 103 16.43 11.76 15.71
C LYS A 103 17.78 11.24 16.13
N LYS A 104 18.11 11.47 17.40
CA LYS A 104 19.27 10.90 18.08
C LYS A 104 18.86 9.84 19.10
N PHE A 105 19.66 8.79 19.20
CA PHE A 105 19.61 7.76 20.23
C PHE A 105 20.96 7.77 20.97
N GLY A 106 21.01 8.44 22.12
CA GLY A 106 22.29 8.84 22.71
C GLY A 106 23.07 9.72 21.72
N ASP A 107 24.32 9.35 21.43
CA ASP A 107 25.18 10.08 20.51
C ASP A 107 24.97 9.71 19.03
N PHE A 108 24.20 8.66 18.75
CA PHE A 108 23.94 8.20 17.39
C PHE A 108 22.77 8.94 16.74
N ALA A 109 23.03 9.67 15.65
CA ALA A 109 21.99 10.29 14.82
C ALA A 109 21.44 9.27 13.81
N ALA A 110 20.22 8.78 14.08
CA ALA A 110 19.50 7.90 13.16
C ALA A 110 18.89 8.65 11.98
N THR A 111 18.55 9.92 12.17
CA THR A 111 18.21 10.88 11.11
C THR A 111 18.81 12.23 11.49
N ASP A 112 19.23 13.01 10.50
CA ASP A 112 19.90 14.29 10.69
C ASP A 112 19.33 15.30 9.68
N HIS A 113 18.65 16.34 10.18
CA HIS A 113 18.12 17.46 9.39
C HIS A 113 17.32 17.03 8.13
N VAL A 114 16.39 16.07 8.29
CA VAL A 114 15.57 15.57 7.17
C VAL A 114 14.51 16.61 6.80
N ASN A 115 14.48 17.00 5.53
CA ASN A 115 13.52 17.96 4.97
C ASN A 115 12.78 17.35 3.77
N PHE A 116 11.46 17.32 3.82
CA PHE A 116 10.62 17.00 2.67
C PHE A 116 9.17 17.48 2.88
N ALA A 117 8.44 17.62 1.78
CA ALA A 117 7.02 17.91 1.76
C ALA A 117 6.32 16.93 0.82
N VAL A 118 5.14 16.45 1.21
CA VAL A 118 4.28 15.59 0.39
C VAL A 118 2.99 16.34 0.11
N LYS A 119 2.66 16.45 -1.17
CA LYS A 119 1.45 17.13 -1.63
C LYS A 119 0.24 16.20 -1.57
N ARG A 120 -0.94 16.79 -1.51
CA ARG A 120 -2.21 16.08 -1.57
C ARG A 120 -2.27 15.17 -2.80
N GLY A 121 -2.55 13.88 -2.58
CA GLY A 121 -2.63 12.87 -3.63
C GLY A 121 -1.27 12.36 -4.14
N GLU A 122 -0.15 12.85 -3.60
CA GLU A 122 1.18 12.40 -3.99
C GLU A 122 1.53 11.06 -3.34
N ILE A 123 2.09 10.15 -4.15
CA ILE A 123 2.71 8.92 -3.64
C ILE A 123 4.18 9.21 -3.40
N PHE A 124 4.58 9.25 -2.12
CA PHE A 124 5.94 9.52 -1.69
C PHE A 124 6.60 8.27 -1.11
N GLY A 125 7.85 7.98 -1.53
CA GLY A 125 8.60 6.81 -1.08
C GLY A 125 9.98 7.18 -0.52
N LEU A 126 10.33 6.62 0.64
CA LEU A 126 11.67 6.70 1.21
C LEU A 126 12.50 5.49 0.76
N LEU A 127 13.56 5.73 -0.03
CA LEU A 127 14.47 4.68 -0.52
C LEU A 127 15.88 4.86 0.03
N GLY A 128 16.55 3.76 0.34
CA GLY A 128 17.90 3.76 0.91
C GLY A 128 18.26 2.42 1.56
N PRO A 129 19.54 2.19 1.90
CA PRO A 129 19.99 0.93 2.51
C PRO A 129 19.44 0.72 3.92
N ASN A 130 19.58 -0.49 4.46
CA ASN A 130 19.26 -0.76 5.86
C ASN A 130 20.10 0.13 6.77
N GLY A 131 19.48 0.69 7.82
CA GLY A 131 20.14 1.64 8.71
C GLY A 131 20.11 3.11 8.26
N ALA A 132 19.68 3.41 7.03
CA ALA A 132 19.61 4.80 6.52
C ALA A 132 18.53 5.69 7.16
N GLY A 133 17.96 5.31 8.29
CA GLY A 133 16.96 6.14 9.00
C GLY A 133 15.52 6.07 8.49
N LYS A 134 15.21 5.39 7.37
CA LYS A 134 13.86 5.31 6.76
C LYS A 134 12.74 4.99 7.77
N SER A 135 12.89 3.89 8.50
CA SER A 135 11.89 3.45 9.49
C SER A 135 11.80 4.42 10.68
N THR A 136 12.91 5.08 11.03
CA THR A 136 12.95 6.11 12.06
C THR A 136 12.18 7.34 11.61
N THR A 137 12.44 7.85 10.40
CA THR A 137 11.68 8.95 9.78
C THR A 137 10.19 8.64 9.73
N PHE A 138 9.82 7.44 9.24
CA PHE A 138 8.43 7.04 9.13
C PHE A 138 7.72 7.01 10.50
N LYS A 139 8.36 6.43 11.53
CA LYS A 139 7.80 6.43 12.90
C LYS A 139 7.60 7.84 13.45
N MET A 140 8.51 8.77 13.15
CA MET A 140 8.34 10.17 13.54
C MET A 140 7.16 10.83 12.83
N MET A 141 7.04 10.63 11.52
CA MET A 141 5.92 11.15 10.73
C MET A 141 4.57 10.50 11.07
N CYS A 142 4.56 9.35 11.74
CA CYS A 142 3.35 8.73 12.27
C CYS A 142 3.06 9.12 13.73
N GLY A 143 3.90 9.96 14.35
CA GLY A 143 3.78 10.33 15.77
C GLY A 143 4.05 9.17 16.75
N LEU A 144 4.72 8.11 16.29
CA LEU A 144 5.10 6.94 17.10
C LEU A 144 6.48 7.09 17.75
N LEU A 145 7.26 8.06 17.26
CA LEU A 145 8.57 8.39 17.78
C LEU A 145 8.71 9.90 17.83
N VAL A 146 9.03 10.45 19.00
CA VAL A 146 9.23 11.90 19.14
C VAL A 146 10.60 12.27 18.55
N PRO A 147 10.69 13.29 17.66
CA PRO A 147 11.96 13.79 17.18
C PRO A 147 12.81 14.38 18.30
N THR A 148 14.13 14.35 18.15
CA THR A 148 15.06 15.05 19.05
C THR A 148 14.99 16.56 18.79
N SER A 149 14.92 16.96 17.52
CA SER A 149 14.71 18.35 17.07
C SER A 149 14.02 18.38 15.71
N GLY A 150 13.55 19.56 15.30
CA GLY A 150 12.75 19.75 14.09
C GLY A 150 11.26 19.46 14.33
N GLN A 151 10.49 19.46 13.23
CA GLN A 151 9.03 19.32 13.25
C GLN A 151 8.54 18.28 12.26
N ALA A 152 7.51 17.55 12.66
CA ALA A 152 6.77 16.62 11.81
C ALA A 152 5.31 17.10 11.75
N LEU A 153 4.91 17.63 10.59
CA LEU A 153 3.62 18.29 10.40
C LEU A 153 2.68 17.43 9.56
N VAL A 154 1.41 17.39 9.96
CA VAL A 154 0.31 16.76 9.22
C VAL A 154 -0.81 17.79 9.11
N LEU A 155 -1.18 18.18 7.89
CA LEU A 155 -2.13 19.27 7.64
C LEU A 155 -1.79 20.54 8.45
N GLY A 156 -0.50 20.89 8.51
CA GLY A 156 0.03 22.01 9.29
C GLY A 156 0.07 21.81 10.81
N MET A 157 -0.44 20.70 11.34
CA MET A 157 -0.41 20.40 12.77
C MET A 157 0.88 19.65 13.14
N ASP A 158 1.62 20.15 14.13
CA ASP A 158 2.79 19.45 14.67
C ASP A 158 2.36 18.21 15.47
N LEU A 159 2.90 17.05 15.11
CA LEU A 159 2.64 15.78 15.78
C LEU A 159 3.12 15.75 17.24
N LYS A 160 4.10 16.58 17.60
CA LYS A 160 4.59 16.69 18.97
C LYS A 160 3.58 17.43 19.87
N GLU A 161 2.95 18.47 19.35
CA GLU A 161 2.05 19.35 20.10
C GLU A 161 0.58 18.92 20.03
N SER A 162 0.15 18.46 18.85
CA SER A 162 -1.25 18.14 18.52
C SER A 162 -1.43 16.68 18.13
N SER A 163 -0.72 15.77 18.81
CA SER A 163 -0.61 14.36 18.42
C SER A 163 -1.96 13.66 18.21
N GLY A 164 -2.99 13.95 19.01
CA GLY A 164 -4.30 13.31 18.89
C GLY A 164 -5.05 13.70 17.61
N LYS A 165 -5.17 15.01 17.36
CA LYS A 165 -5.86 15.54 16.17
C LYS A 165 -5.09 15.20 14.88
N ALA A 166 -3.78 15.39 14.88
CA ALA A 166 -2.94 15.03 13.74
C ALA A 166 -3.02 13.53 13.39
N ARG A 167 -3.02 12.63 14.39
CA ARG A 167 -3.12 11.18 14.15
C ARG A 167 -4.47 10.74 13.60
N GLN A 168 -5.56 11.49 13.83
CA GLN A 168 -6.86 11.16 13.22
C GLN A 168 -6.84 11.30 11.69
N HIS A 169 -5.89 12.05 11.14
CA HIS A 169 -5.68 12.22 9.70
C HIS A 169 -4.60 11.29 9.13
N LEU A 170 -4.08 10.35 9.93
CA LEU A 170 -3.05 9.40 9.51
C LEU A 170 -3.57 7.96 9.58
N GLY A 171 -3.39 7.22 8.49
CA GLY A 171 -3.43 5.76 8.49
C GLY A 171 -2.02 5.22 8.58
N TYR A 172 -1.73 4.34 9.54
CA TYR A 172 -0.44 3.68 9.67
C TYR A 172 -0.60 2.16 9.61
N MET A 173 0.01 1.53 8.62
CA MET A 173 0.15 0.08 8.52
C MET A 173 1.56 -0.30 8.95
N ALA A 174 1.70 -0.89 10.15
CA ALA A 174 2.99 -1.36 10.63
C ALA A 174 3.39 -2.68 9.94
N GLN A 175 4.70 -2.93 9.84
CA GLN A 175 5.22 -4.21 9.33
C GLN A 175 4.84 -5.42 10.19
N LYS A 176 4.60 -5.21 11.49
CA LYS A 176 4.03 -6.21 12.40
C LYS A 176 2.84 -5.57 13.10
N PHE A 177 1.64 -5.88 12.63
CA PHE A 177 0.43 -5.66 13.41
C PHE A 177 -0.21 -7.02 13.63
N SER A 178 -0.16 -7.47 14.88
CA SER A 178 -0.98 -8.58 15.31
C SER A 178 -2.40 -8.03 15.41
N LEU A 179 -3.22 -8.29 14.39
CA LEU A 179 -4.67 -8.32 14.57
C LEU A 179 -4.97 -9.07 15.88
N TYR A 180 -6.07 -8.75 16.56
CA TYR A 180 -6.41 -9.50 17.76
C TYR A 180 -6.74 -10.94 17.33
N GLY A 181 -5.80 -11.85 17.56
CA GLY A 181 -5.84 -13.22 17.05
C GLY A 181 -7.10 -13.99 17.46
N ASN A 182 -7.52 -13.76 18.71
CA ASN A 182 -8.73 -14.33 19.30
C ASN A 182 -10.04 -13.68 18.81
N LEU A 183 -9.95 -12.53 18.12
CA LEU A 183 -11.11 -11.89 17.52
C LEU A 183 -11.27 -12.38 16.09
N THR A 184 -12.53 -12.48 15.65
CA THR A 184 -12.82 -12.76 14.25
C THR A 184 -12.38 -11.62 13.34
N VAL A 185 -12.27 -11.88 12.04
CA VAL A 185 -12.01 -10.84 11.04
C VAL A 185 -13.03 -9.71 11.15
N GLU A 186 -14.32 -10.03 11.26
CA GLU A 186 -15.38 -9.02 11.43
C GLU A 186 -15.23 -8.23 12.74
N GLN A 187 -14.90 -8.90 13.84
CA GLN A 187 -14.70 -8.25 15.13
C GLN A 187 -13.50 -7.28 15.10
N ASN A 188 -12.40 -7.65 14.43
CA ASN A 188 -11.28 -6.74 14.20
C ASN A 188 -11.71 -5.51 13.39
N LEU A 189 -12.43 -5.70 12.27
CA LEU A 189 -12.94 -4.60 11.46
C LEU A 189 -13.86 -3.67 12.27
N ARG A 190 -14.76 -4.22 13.08
CA ARG A 190 -15.63 -3.47 14.00
C ARG A 190 -14.84 -2.69 15.04
N PHE A 191 -13.84 -3.32 15.66
CA PHE A 191 -12.99 -2.68 16.65
C PHE A 191 -12.25 -1.47 16.06
N PHE A 192 -11.48 -1.67 14.98
CA PHE A 192 -10.69 -0.59 14.38
C PHE A 192 -11.57 0.52 13.82
N SER A 193 -12.64 0.19 13.08
CA SER A 193 -13.57 1.20 12.58
C SER A 193 -14.19 2.04 13.69
N GLY A 194 -14.52 1.44 14.85
CA GLY A 194 -15.02 2.15 16.02
C GLY A 194 -14.01 3.08 16.68
N VAL A 195 -12.73 2.68 16.77
CA VAL A 195 -11.62 3.53 17.25
C VAL A 195 -11.47 4.79 16.39
N TYR A 196 -11.67 4.68 15.07
CA TYR A 196 -11.68 5.80 14.13
C TYR A 196 -13.04 6.54 14.04
N GLY A 197 -13.98 6.26 14.96
CA GLY A 197 -15.21 7.04 15.11
C GLY A 197 -16.39 6.60 14.25
N LEU A 198 -16.29 5.52 13.46
CA LEU A 198 -17.45 4.98 12.73
C LEU A 198 -18.39 4.25 13.69
N ARG A 199 -19.70 4.51 13.58
CA ARG A 199 -20.74 3.87 14.41
C ARG A 199 -22.00 3.54 13.61
N GLY A 200 -22.80 2.61 14.15
CA GLY A 200 -24.15 2.32 13.68
C GLY A 200 -24.21 1.91 12.20
N ARG A 201 -25.13 2.51 11.45
CA ARG A 201 -25.36 2.17 10.03
C ARG A 201 -24.13 2.43 9.16
N ALA A 202 -23.47 3.58 9.34
CA ALA A 202 -22.28 3.95 8.57
C ALA A 202 -21.12 2.96 8.77
N GLN A 203 -20.94 2.48 10.01
CA GLN A 203 -19.94 1.45 10.31
C GLN A 203 -20.26 0.13 9.61
N ASN A 204 -21.50 -0.35 9.72
CA ASN A 204 -21.93 -1.60 9.11
C ASN A 204 -21.79 -1.58 7.58
N GLU A 205 -22.20 -0.47 6.95
CA GLU A 205 -22.08 -0.29 5.51
C GLU A 205 -20.62 -0.28 5.06
N LYS A 206 -19.76 0.46 5.78
CA LYS A 206 -18.32 0.51 5.47
C LYS A 206 -17.65 -0.85 5.61
N ILE A 207 -17.96 -1.59 6.68
CA ILE A 207 -17.43 -2.94 6.89
C ILE A 207 -17.90 -3.88 5.78
N SER A 208 -19.19 -3.86 5.42
CA SER A 208 -19.73 -4.69 4.35
C SER A 208 -19.02 -4.45 3.01
N ARG A 209 -18.88 -3.17 2.62
CA ARG A 209 -18.21 -2.77 1.37
C ARG A 209 -16.73 -3.16 1.35
N MET A 210 -16.00 -2.95 2.45
CA MET A 210 -14.59 -3.34 2.54
C MET A 210 -14.42 -4.86 2.55
N SER A 211 -15.27 -5.59 3.27
CA SER A 211 -15.26 -7.05 3.26
C SER A 211 -15.56 -7.64 1.89
N GLU A 212 -16.37 -6.97 1.08
CA GLU A 212 -16.60 -7.34 -0.31
C GLU A 212 -15.37 -7.09 -1.19
N ALA A 213 -14.84 -5.87 -1.16
CA ALA A 213 -13.69 -5.50 -2.00
C ALA A 213 -12.42 -6.30 -1.70
N PHE A 214 -12.24 -6.73 -0.45
CA PHE A 214 -11.10 -7.54 -0.04
C PHE A 214 -11.44 -9.04 0.07
N GLY A 215 -12.63 -9.47 -0.35
CA GLY A 215 -13.00 -10.90 -0.36
C GLY A 215 -13.05 -11.55 1.04
N LEU A 216 -13.25 -10.76 2.10
CA LEU A 216 -13.21 -11.22 3.49
C LEU A 216 -14.50 -11.88 3.95
N LYS A 217 -15.60 -11.81 3.18
CA LYS A 217 -16.91 -12.33 3.57
C LYS A 217 -16.88 -13.82 3.95
N SER A 218 -16.12 -14.65 3.24
CA SER A 218 -16.01 -16.09 3.50
C SER A 218 -15.28 -16.42 4.81
N ILE A 219 -14.42 -15.51 5.28
CA ILE A 219 -13.61 -15.69 6.48
C ILE A 219 -14.03 -14.77 7.63
N ALA A 220 -15.11 -14.00 7.48
CA ALA A 220 -15.53 -12.96 8.42
C ALA A 220 -15.73 -13.48 9.86
N SER A 221 -16.22 -14.71 9.99
CA SER A 221 -16.48 -15.39 11.27
C SER A 221 -15.29 -16.20 11.81
N HIS A 222 -14.20 -16.34 11.05
CA HIS A 222 -13.02 -17.08 11.51
C HIS A 222 -12.18 -16.23 12.46
N ALA A 223 -11.62 -16.86 13.49
CA ALA A 223 -10.62 -16.21 14.33
C ALA A 223 -9.41 -15.84 13.47
N THR A 224 -8.83 -14.67 13.72
CA THR A 224 -7.79 -14.14 12.83
C THR A 224 -6.55 -15.04 12.79
N ASP A 225 -6.21 -15.69 13.90
CA ASP A 225 -5.08 -16.64 13.99
C ASP A 225 -5.30 -17.93 13.20
N GLU A 226 -6.56 -18.29 12.90
CA GLU A 226 -6.92 -19.47 12.10
C GLU A 226 -6.86 -19.18 10.60
N THR A 227 -6.76 -17.91 10.21
CA THR A 227 -6.64 -17.53 8.80
C THR A 227 -5.19 -17.55 8.33
N ALA A 228 -4.98 -17.76 7.01
CA ALA A 228 -3.67 -17.58 6.38
C ALA A 228 -3.20 -16.11 6.38
N ILE A 229 -4.07 -15.18 6.81
CA ILE A 229 -3.81 -13.75 6.94
C ILE A 229 -3.15 -13.50 8.31
N ARG A 230 -1.94 -14.03 8.49
CA ARG A 230 -1.10 -13.73 9.65
C ARG A 230 -0.23 -12.51 9.33
N PHE A 231 -0.58 -11.35 9.88
CA PHE A 231 0.23 -10.12 9.82
C PHE A 231 1.15 -9.99 11.05
#